data_AF-A0A9E5NH95-F1
#
_entry.id   AF-A0A9E5NH95-F1
#
_cell.length_a   1.000
_cell.length_b   1.000
_cell.length_c   1.000
_cell.angle_alpha   90.00
_cell.angle_beta   90.00
_cell.angle_gamma   90.00
#
_symmetry.space_group_name_H-M   'P 1'
#
loop_
_entity.id
_entity.type
_entity.pdbx_description
1 polymer ?
#
loop_
_entity_poly.entity_id
_entity_poly.type
_entity_poly.pdbx_seq_one_letter_code
_entity_poly.pdbx_strand_id
1 'polypeptide(L)' 'LTPRVRANLEKVTAEAERAARIVQNLLTFARQRKPDKQPVSINNLIRLTLDLRAYHFRVNNIEVVEEFDANLPDAAADPY' A
#
# COMPACT_ATOMS: atom_id res chain seq x y z
N LEU A 1 -21.02 -5.61 22.37
CA LEU A 1 -19.59 -5.94 22.60
C LEU A 1 -19.05 -4.97 23.64
N THR A 2 -18.29 -5.44 24.64
CA THR A 2 -17.63 -4.51 25.56
C THR A 2 -16.57 -3.69 24.80
N PRO A 3 -16.29 -2.44 25.21
CA PRO A 3 -15.29 -1.59 24.55
C PRO A 3 -13.92 -2.28 24.37
N ARG A 4 -13.52 -3.09 25.36
CA ARG A 4 -12.28 -3.88 25.32
C ARG A 4 -12.29 -4.96 24.24
N VAL A 5 -13.40 -5.66 24.07
CA VAL A 5 -13.53 -6.72 23.05
C VAL A 5 -13.52 -6.09 21.65
N ARG A 6 -14.17 -4.94 21.46
CA ARG A 6 -14.12 -4.19 20.19
C ARG A 6 -12.69 -3.77 19.83
N ALA A 7 -11.98 -3.12 20.75
CA ALA A 7 -10.61 -2.68 20.50
C ALA A 7 -9.64 -3.84 20.19
N ASN A 8 -9.83 -4.99 20.83
CA ASN A 8 -9.04 -6.19 20.53
C ASN A 8 -9.35 -6.74 19.14
N LEU A 9 -10.63 -6.78 18.74
CA LEU A 9 -11.02 -7.20 17.39
C LEU A 9 -10.45 -6.26 16.32
N GLU A 10 -10.51 -4.95 16.53
CA GLU A 10 -9.93 -3.96 15.60
C GLU A 10 -8.43 -4.15 15.42
N LYS A 11 -7.68 -4.43 16.50
CA LYS A 11 -6.25 -4.75 16.42
C LYS A 11 -6.00 -6.04 15.64
N VAL A 12 -6.77 -7.09 15.89
CA VAL A 12 -6.63 -8.36 15.16
C VAL A 12 -6.90 -8.16 13.67
N THR A 13 -7.95 -7.42 13.31
CA THR A 13 -8.27 -7.11 11.91
C THR A 13 -7.13 -6.32 11.25
N ALA A 14 -6.62 -5.28 11.91
CA ALA A 14 -5.52 -4.47 11.38
C ALA A 14 -4.25 -5.29 11.13
N GLU A 15 -3.87 -6.18 12.06
CA GLU A 15 -2.70 -7.04 11.89
C GLU A 15 -2.92 -8.15 10.85
N ALA A 16 -4.14 -8.67 10.71
CA ALA A 16 -4.47 -9.63 9.66
C ALA A 16 -4.36 -9.00 8.26
N GLU A 17 -4.89 -7.79 8.08
CA GLU A 17 -4.73 -7.02 6.84
C GLU A 17 -3.26 -6.69 6.55
N ARG A 18 -2.49 -6.34 7.60
CA ARG A 18 -1.05 -6.09 7.48
C ARG A 18 -0.31 -7.33 6.98
N ALA A 19 -0.57 -8.49 7.56
CA ALA A 19 0.03 -9.75 7.13
C ALA A 19 -0.36 -10.09 5.68
N ALA A 20 -1.63 -9.91 5.31
CA ALA A 20 -2.10 -10.12 3.93
C ALA A 20 -1.36 -9.21 2.93
N ARG A 21 -1.19 -7.92 3.26
CA ARG A 21 -0.42 -6.97 2.44
C ARG A 21 1.04 -7.41 2.27
N ILE A 22 1.71 -7.86 3.34
CA ILE A 22 3.10 -8.35 3.28
C ILE A 22 3.22 -9.56 2.33
N VAL A 23 2.30 -10.53 2.44
CA VAL A 23 2.32 -11.72 1.58
C VAL A 23 2.02 -11.37 0.13
N GLN A 24 1.05 -10.48 -0.14
CA GLN A 24 0.76 -9.99 -1.49
C GLN A 24 1.96 -9.30 -2.12
N ASN A 25 2.66 -8.44 -1.36
CA ASN A 25 3.86 -7.77 -1.85
C ASN A 25 4.95 -8.79 -2.19
N LEU A 26 5.21 -9.78 -1.33
CA LEU A 26 6.20 -10.83 -1.62
C LEU A 26 5.85 -11.63 -2.87
N LEU A 27 4.59 -12.05 -3.03
CA LEU A 27 4.12 -12.80 -4.20
C LEU A 27 4.16 -11.98 -5.49
N THR A 28 4.07 -10.65 -5.37
CA THR A 28 4.25 -9.73 -6.50
C THR A 28 5.68 -9.83 -7.03
N PHE A 29 6.68 -9.69 -6.16
CA PHE A 29 8.10 -9.79 -6.55
C PHE A 29 8.57 -11.20 -6.93
N ALA A 30 8.00 -12.25 -6.32
CA ALA A 30 8.44 -13.62 -6.55
C ALA A 30 8.00 -14.21 -7.90
N ARG A 31 7.00 -13.62 -8.57
CA ARG A 31 6.50 -14.13 -9.85
C ARG A 31 7.37 -13.61 -10.99
N GLN A 32 8.12 -14.50 -11.66
CA GLN A 32 8.64 -14.21 -13.00
C GLN A 32 7.47 -14.06 -13.98
N ARG A 33 7.20 -12.84 -14.42
CA ARG A 33 6.21 -12.55 -15.46
C ARG A 33 6.88 -11.82 -16.62
N LYS A 34 6.32 -11.98 -17.81
CA LYS A 34 6.66 -11.10 -18.92
C LYS A 34 6.11 -9.71 -18.61
N PRO A 35 6.84 -8.63 -18.94
CA PRO A 35 6.34 -7.29 -18.72
C PRO A 35 4.99 -7.08 -19.42
N ASP A 36 4.00 -6.54 -18.71
CA ASP A 36 2.66 -6.29 -19.23
C ASP A 36 2.24 -4.84 -18.98
N LYS A 37 2.23 -4.05 -20.06
CA LYS A 37 1.86 -2.65 -19.98
C LYS A 37 0.34 -2.52 -19.94
N GLN A 38 -0.16 -1.95 -18.85
CA GLN A 38 -1.55 -1.62 -18.66
C GLN A 38 -1.72 -0.14 -18.30
N PRO A 39 -2.91 0.45 -18.46
CA PRO A 39 -3.21 1.75 -17.88
C PRO A 39 -3.08 1.68 -16.34
N VAL A 40 -2.21 2.51 -15.78
CA VAL A 40 -1.93 2.56 -14.35
C VAL A 40 -2.11 3.98 -13.84
N SER A 41 -2.82 4.11 -12.71
CA SER A 41 -2.89 5.35 -11.96
C SER A 41 -1.57 5.61 -11.25
N ILE A 42 -0.84 6.63 -11.70
CA ILE A 42 0.43 7.06 -11.09
C ILE A 42 0.23 7.44 -9.62
N ASN A 43 -0.87 8.14 -9.29
CA ASN A 43 -1.18 8.52 -7.91
C ASN A 43 -1.27 7.31 -6.99
N ASN A 44 -1.93 6.23 -7.44
CA ASN A 44 -2.04 5.01 -6.64
C ASN A 44 -0.71 4.29 -6.49
N LEU A 45 0.14 4.30 -7.53
CA LEU A 45 1.48 3.70 -7.47
C LEU A 45 2.38 4.44 -6.47
N ILE A 46 2.31 5.78 -6.45
CA ILE A 46 3.02 6.60 -5.46
C ILE A 46 2.53 6.27 -4.04
N ARG A 47 1.21 6.21 -3.80
CA ARG A 47 0.65 5.85 -2.48
C ARG A 47 1.11 4.49 -2.00
N LEU A 48 1.03 3.47 -2.87
CA LEU A 48 1.50 2.13 -2.53
C LEU A 48 2.99 2.15 -2.14
N THR A 49 3.81 2.92 -2.85
CA THR A 49 5.24 3.07 -2.57
C THR A 49 5.49 3.79 -1.23
N LEU A 50 4.70 4.81 -0.91
CA LEU A 50 4.76 5.51 0.38
C LEU A 50 4.36 4.58 1.54
N ASP A 51 3.33 3.75 1.34
CA ASP A 51 2.87 2.77 2.34
C ASP A 51 3.95 1.74 2.68
N LEU A 52 4.72 1.28 1.68
CA LEU A 52 5.88 0.40 1.90
C LEU A 52 6.91 1.02 2.84
N ARG A 53 7.00 2.35 2.87
CA ARG A 53 7.95 3.13 3.68
C ARG A 53 7.30 3.79 4.91
N ALA A 54 5.99 3.60 5.15
CA ALA A 54 5.25 4.27 6.21
C ALA A 54 5.87 4.07 7.60
N TYR A 55 6.35 2.86 7.90
CA TYR A 55 7.04 2.59 9.15
C TYR A 55 8.32 3.42 9.29
N HIS A 56 9.12 3.50 8.23
CA HIS A 56 10.35 4.29 8.20
C HIS A 56 10.05 5.77 8.42
N PHE A 57 9.03 6.33 7.77
CA PHE A 57 8.64 7.72 7.98
C PHE A 57 8.23 7.98 9.43
N ARG A 58 7.41 7.10 10.01
CA ARG A 58 6.96 7.21 11.40
C ARG A 58 8.11 7.18 12.42
N VAL A 59 9.06 6.26 12.31
CA VAL A 59 10.17 6.16 13.28
C VAL A 59 11.17 7.30 13.17
N ASN A 60 11.22 7.98 12.01
CA ASN A 60 12.06 9.15 11.78
C ASN A 60 11.29 10.48 11.97
N ASN A 61 10.05 10.43 12.46
CA ASN A 61 9.19 11.59 12.65
C ASN A 61 9.04 12.46 11.37
N ILE A 62 8.92 11.79 10.23
CA ILE A 62 8.72 12.40 8.91
C ILE A 62 7.23 12.40 8.59
N GLU A 63 6.70 13.58 8.28
CA GLU A 63 5.35 13.77 7.73
C GLU A 63 5.41 13.74 6.20
N VAL A 64 4.49 13.02 5.57
CA VAL A 64 4.35 12.97 4.11
C VAL A 64 3.08 13.70 3.73
N VAL A 65 3.22 14.72 2.87
CA VAL A 65 2.09 15.50 2.34
C VAL A 65 1.87 15.08 0.89
N GLU A 66 0.64 14.64 0.57
CA GLU A 66 0.24 14.20 -0.77
C GLU A 66 -0.57 15.28 -1.47
N GLU A 67 0.01 15.91 -2.50
CA GLU A 67 -0.65 16.91 -3.35
C GLU A 67 -0.65 16.42 -4.80
N PHE A 68 -1.50 15.43 -5.09
CA PHE A 68 -1.60 14.85 -6.43
C PHE A 68 -2.71 15.53 -7.25
N ASP A 69 -2.48 15.67 -8.56
CA ASP A 69 -3.54 16.06 -9.49
C ASP A 69 -4.55 14.91 -9.61
N ALA A 70 -5.81 15.19 -9.24
CA ALA A 70 -6.91 14.23 -9.31
C ALA A 70 -7.30 13.87 -10.75
N ASN A 71 -6.94 14.70 -11.73
CA ASN A 71 -7.25 14.51 -13.14
C ASN A 71 -6.06 13.98 -13.95
N LEU A 72 -4.98 13.56 -13.29
CA LEU A 72 -3.83 12.97 -13.95
C LEU A 72 -4.27 11.71 -14.74
N PRO A 73 -4.05 11.65 -16.06
CA PRO A 73 -4.43 10.49 -16.84
C PRO A 73 -3.59 9.27 -16.46
N ASP A 74 -4.16 8.08 -16.68
CA ASP A 74 -3.42 6.83 -16.52
C ASP A 74 -2.23 6.76 -17.48
N ALA A 75 -1.13 6.19 -16.99
CA ALA A 75 0.07 5.96 -17.77
C ALA A 75 0.16 4.49 -18.19
N ALA A 76 0.67 4.24 -19.41
CA ALA A 76 0.96 2.88 -19.85
C ALA A 76 2.25 2.37 -19.19
N ALA A 77 2.10 1.56 -18.14
CA ALA A 77 3.21 1.03 -17.35
C ALA A 77 2.95 -0.43 -16.95
N ASP A 78 4.02 -1.12 -16.57
CA ASP A 78 3.88 -2.38 -15.81
C ASP A 78 3.92 -2.03 -14.31
N PRO A 79 2.85 -2.26 -13.54
CA PRO A 79 2.78 -1.89 -12.13
C PRO A 79 3.42 -2.89 -11.17
N TYR A 80 4.00 -4.01 -11.66
CA TYR A 80 4.49 -5.11 -10.82
C TYR A 80 5.98 -5.39 -10.97
#